data_AF-X1T7Y2-F1
#
_entry.id   AF-X1T7Y2-F1
#
_cell.length_a   1.000
_cell.length_b   1.000
_cell.length_c   1.000
_cell.angle_alpha   90.00
_cell.angle_beta   90.00
_cell.angle_gamma   90.00
#
_symmetry.space_group_name_H-M   'P 1'
#
loop_
_entity.id
_entity.type
_entity.pdbx_description
1 polymer ?
#
loop_
_entity_poly.entity_id
_entity_poly.type
_entity_poly.pdbx_seq_one_letter_code
_entity_poly.pdbx_strand_id
1 'polypeptide(L)'
;GESRKKRQQVIYELLEAEGKIKKSIKSNYAKSRAWPTHKKRETAKTFKDWFYQKFNLPIPTKLEVIKNTIRDGVKEKLWVYNNGKKVFVHNEKISNVALTDNEELILLDEAKNLDLVNSDGEKCSKCKNWPCECEELPICPKCKSTPCKCKDKLCPKCKKWPCECKKPG
;
A
#
# COMPACT_ATOMS: atom_id res chain seq x y z
N GLY A 1 -12.71 28.47 30.16
CA GLY A 1 -13.18 28.16 31.52
C GLY A 1 -12.34 27.06 32.13
N GLU A 2 -11.60 27.36 33.19
CA GLU A 2 -10.63 26.49 33.86
C GLU A 2 -11.23 25.17 34.39
N SER A 3 -12.50 25.20 34.84
CA SER A 3 -13.27 24.01 35.24
C SER A 3 -13.48 22.99 34.11
N ARG A 4 -13.62 23.44 32.85
CA ARG A 4 -13.78 22.54 31.69
C ARG A 4 -12.46 21.82 31.37
N LYS A 5 -11.33 22.52 31.45
CA LYS A 5 -10.00 21.93 31.24
C LYS A 5 -9.69 20.86 32.29
N LYS A 6 -9.96 21.13 33.57
CA LYS A 6 -9.76 20.14 34.65
C LYS A 6 -10.62 18.88 34.46
N ARG A 7 -11.89 19.03 34.05
CA ARG A 7 -12.75 17.87 33.73
C ARG A 7 -12.24 17.07 32.54
N GLN A 8 -11.79 17.74 31.48
CA GLN A 8 -11.22 17.07 30.31
C GLN A 8 -9.93 16.30 30.66
N GLN A 9 -9.09 16.86 31.53
CA GLN A 9 -7.87 16.23 32.02
C GLN A 9 -8.17 14.92 32.78
N VAL A 10 -9.11 14.95 33.72
CA VAL A 10 -9.52 13.75 34.49
C VAL A 10 -10.09 12.67 33.58
N ILE A 11 -10.94 13.04 32.62
CA ILE A 11 -11.48 12.07 31.64
C ILE A 11 -10.36 11.45 30.81
N TYR A 12 -9.40 12.25 30.36
CA TYR A 12 -8.24 11.76 29.61
C TYR A 12 -7.43 10.75 30.44
N GLU A 13 -7.12 11.08 31.70
CA GLU A 13 -6.35 10.21 32.60
C GLU A 13 -7.06 8.88 32.88
N LEU A 14 -8.38 8.89 33.08
CA LEU A 14 -9.17 7.67 33.25
C LEU A 14 -9.14 6.80 31.98
N LEU A 15 -9.35 7.40 30.80
CA LEU A 15 -9.30 6.68 29.53
C LEU A 15 -7.90 6.14 29.20
N GLU A 16 -6.84 6.85 29.60
CA GLU A 16 -5.47 6.37 29.49
C GLU A 16 -5.21 5.20 30.45
N ALA A 17 -5.66 5.29 31.70
CA ALA A 17 -5.54 4.22 32.69
C ALA A 17 -6.29 2.94 32.29
N GLU A 18 -7.46 3.06 31.66
CA GLU A 18 -8.21 1.94 31.08
C GLU A 18 -7.60 1.41 29.77
N GLY A 19 -6.51 2.01 29.29
CA GLY A 19 -5.81 1.62 28.08
C GLY A 19 -6.61 1.86 26.79
N LYS A 20 -7.65 2.70 26.84
CA LYS A 20 -8.45 3.12 25.67
C LYS A 20 -7.65 4.06 24.77
N ILE A 21 -6.79 4.88 25.37
CA ILE A 21 -5.91 5.78 24.65
C ILE A 21 -4.65 5.04 24.19
N LYS A 22 -4.32 5.11 22.89
CA LYS A 22 -3.18 4.41 22.30
C LYS A 22 -2.19 5.35 21.61
N LYS A 23 -0.91 5.17 21.91
CA LYS A 23 0.23 5.84 21.26
C LYS A 23 0.66 5.16 19.96
N SER A 24 0.23 3.93 19.73
CA SER A 24 0.43 3.17 18.50
C SER A 24 -0.76 2.24 18.27
N ILE A 25 -1.13 2.04 17.00
CA ILE A 25 -2.21 1.16 16.58
C ILE A 25 -1.65 0.29 15.46
N LYS A 26 -1.80 -1.03 15.57
CA LYS A 26 -1.34 -1.95 14.52
C LYS A 26 -2.23 -1.83 13.28
N SER A 27 -1.63 -1.83 12.10
CA SER A 27 -2.35 -1.62 10.85
C SER A 27 -3.29 -2.76 10.52
N ASN A 28 -2.90 -4.01 10.81
CA ASN A 28 -3.79 -5.18 10.70
C ASN A 28 -5.04 -5.08 11.60
N TYR A 29 -4.88 -4.59 12.83
CA TYR A 29 -5.99 -4.33 13.74
C TYR A 29 -6.90 -3.25 13.16
N ALA A 30 -6.33 -2.15 12.68
CA ALA A 30 -7.08 -1.07 12.06
C ALA A 30 -7.85 -1.54 10.81
N LYS A 31 -7.23 -2.36 9.94
CA LYS A 31 -7.92 -3.00 8.82
C LYS A 31 -9.10 -3.86 9.27
N SER A 32 -8.94 -4.64 10.34
CA SER A 32 -9.99 -5.57 10.79
C SER A 32 -11.13 -4.90 11.56
N ARG A 33 -10.88 -3.78 12.24
CA ARG A 33 -11.86 -3.16 13.16
C ARG A 33 -12.31 -1.76 12.74
N ALA A 34 -11.39 -0.93 12.23
CA ALA A 34 -11.70 0.44 11.83
C ALA A 34 -12.27 0.48 10.41
N TRP A 35 -11.69 -0.29 9.48
CA TRP A 35 -12.11 -0.31 8.09
C TRP A 35 -13.60 -0.71 7.91
N PRO A 36 -14.35 -0.05 7.01
CA PRO A 36 -15.73 -0.44 6.69
C PRO A 36 -15.79 -1.75 5.89
N THR A 37 -16.51 -2.75 6.40
CA THR A 37 -16.46 -4.17 5.99
C THR A 37 -16.73 -4.45 4.51
N HIS A 38 -17.49 -3.58 3.83
CA HIS A 38 -17.91 -3.79 2.43
C HIS A 38 -17.19 -2.88 1.43
N LYS A 39 -16.31 -2.00 1.90
CA LYS A 39 -15.61 -1.07 1.04
C LYS A 39 -14.22 -1.57 0.71
N LYS A 40 -13.87 -1.55 -0.57
CA LYS A 40 -12.52 -1.85 -1.04
C LYS A 40 -11.61 -0.63 -1.10
N ARG A 41 -12.20 0.57 -1.07
CA ARG A 41 -11.54 1.87 -1.11
C ARG A 41 -12.23 2.82 -0.13
N GLU A 42 -11.45 3.71 0.47
CA GLU A 42 -11.99 4.72 1.38
C GLU A 42 -11.05 5.93 1.45
N THR A 43 -11.58 7.11 1.77
CA THR A 43 -10.73 8.29 1.98
C THR A 43 -9.94 8.19 3.28
N ALA A 44 -8.74 8.78 3.32
CA ALA A 44 -7.89 8.82 4.50
C ALA A 44 -8.57 9.56 5.67
N LYS A 45 -9.37 10.59 5.36
CA LYS A 45 -10.22 11.27 6.34
C LYS A 45 -11.29 10.33 6.91
N THR A 46 -12.03 9.61 6.06
CA THR A 46 -13.07 8.69 6.53
C THR A 46 -12.49 7.56 7.36
N PHE A 47 -11.33 7.01 6.95
CA PHE A 47 -10.58 6.04 7.75
C PHE A 47 -10.20 6.59 9.14
N LYS A 48 -9.75 7.85 9.21
CA LYS A 48 -9.49 8.55 10.46
C LYS A 48 -10.77 8.73 11.29
N ASP A 49 -11.88 9.11 10.67
CA ASP A 49 -13.16 9.34 11.35
C ASP A 49 -13.72 8.05 11.98
N TRP A 50 -13.48 6.88 11.38
CA TRP A 50 -13.89 5.59 11.95
C TRP A 50 -13.36 5.34 13.36
N PHE A 51 -12.14 5.79 13.67
CA PHE A 51 -11.56 5.69 15.02
C PHE A 51 -12.33 6.48 16.08
N TYR A 52 -13.04 7.54 15.68
CA TYR A 52 -13.82 8.38 16.57
C TYR A 52 -15.32 8.04 16.58
N GLN A 53 -15.80 7.33 15.55
CA GLN A 53 -17.21 6.94 15.43
C GLN A 53 -17.53 5.61 16.11
N LYS A 54 -16.57 4.67 16.16
CA LYS A 54 -16.79 3.34 16.78
C LYS A 54 -16.31 3.33 18.22
N PHE A 55 -17.24 3.16 19.15
CA PHE A 55 -16.98 3.17 20.61
C PHE A 55 -15.99 2.09 21.09
N ASN A 56 -15.84 1.00 20.33
CA ASN A 56 -14.97 -0.13 20.67
C ASN A 56 -13.56 0.00 20.08
N LEU A 57 -13.23 1.11 19.41
CA LEU A 57 -11.90 1.35 18.89
C LEU A 57 -11.03 2.13 19.89
N PRO A 58 -9.70 1.92 19.85
CA PRO A 58 -8.78 2.71 20.62
C PRO A 58 -8.82 4.18 20.16
N ILE A 59 -8.70 5.09 21.12
CA ILE A 59 -8.61 6.52 20.89
C ILE A 59 -7.14 6.85 20.59
N PRO A 60 -6.80 7.32 19.38
CA PRO A 60 -5.42 7.69 19.06
C PRO A 60 -5.02 8.94 19.85
N THR A 61 -3.83 8.95 20.47
CA THR A 61 -3.36 10.12 21.24
C THR A 61 -3.19 11.38 20.40
N LYS A 62 -2.88 11.22 19.11
CA LYS A 62 -2.67 12.29 18.14
C LYS A 62 -2.91 11.78 16.73
N LEU A 63 -3.11 12.70 15.79
CA LEU A 63 -3.29 12.37 14.37
C LEU A 63 -2.12 11.57 13.78
N GLU A 64 -0.89 11.80 14.27
CA GLU A 64 0.28 11.04 13.81
C GLU A 64 0.19 9.54 14.08
N VAL A 65 -0.58 9.10 15.08
CA VAL A 65 -0.83 7.67 15.32
C VAL A 65 -1.57 7.06 14.13
N ILE A 66 -2.58 7.75 13.61
CA ILE A 66 -3.36 7.31 12.44
C ILE A 66 -2.51 7.36 11.18
N LYS A 67 -1.74 8.44 10.99
CA LYS A 67 -0.82 8.54 9.83
C LYS A 67 0.24 7.44 9.83
N ASN A 68 0.82 7.12 10.98
CA ASN A 68 1.75 5.99 11.12
C ASN A 68 1.05 4.67 10.81
N THR A 69 -0.16 4.46 11.32
CA THR A 69 -0.97 3.28 11.00
C THR A 69 -1.18 3.13 9.50
N ILE A 70 -1.45 4.22 8.78
CA ILE A 70 -1.56 4.23 7.31
C ILE A 70 -0.25 3.84 6.65
N ARG A 71 0.87 4.47 7.03
CA ARG A 71 2.22 4.17 6.49
C ARG A 71 2.57 2.70 6.71
N ASP A 72 2.34 2.20 7.91
CA ASP A 72 2.65 0.83 8.29
C ASP A 72 1.74 -0.16 7.55
N GLY A 73 0.48 0.19 7.26
CA GLY A 73 -0.39 -0.64 6.43
C GLY A 73 0.07 -0.76 4.98
N VAL A 74 0.69 0.29 4.43
CA VAL A 74 1.35 0.22 3.10
C VAL A 74 2.57 -0.69 3.16
N LYS A 75 3.39 -0.58 4.21
CA LYS A 75 4.54 -1.49 4.43
C LYS A 75 4.10 -2.93 4.62
N GLU A 76 3.00 -3.19 5.32
CA GLU A 76 2.46 -4.52 5.59
C GLU A 76 1.63 -5.08 4.43
N LYS A 77 1.61 -4.41 3.26
CA LYS A 77 0.84 -4.86 2.07
C LYS A 77 -0.67 -5.01 2.37
N LEU A 78 -1.23 -4.19 3.25
CA LEU A 78 -2.65 -4.23 3.59
C LEU A 78 -3.50 -3.41 2.62
N TRP A 79 -2.96 -2.28 2.19
CA TRP A 79 -3.53 -1.31 1.25
C TRP A 79 -2.41 -0.53 0.56
N VAL A 80 -2.76 0.21 -0.49
CA VAL A 80 -1.94 1.27 -1.08
C VAL A 80 -2.50 2.63 -0.69
N TYR A 81 -1.64 3.65 -0.68
CA TYR A 81 -2.03 5.03 -0.39
C TYR A 81 -1.96 5.85 -1.67
N ASN A 82 -3.07 6.43 -2.11
CA ASN A 82 -3.14 7.31 -3.26
C ASN A 82 -3.35 8.75 -2.79
N ASN A 83 -2.42 9.65 -3.11
CA ASN A 83 -2.56 11.08 -2.77
C ASN A 83 -3.14 11.94 -3.91
N GLY A 84 -3.73 11.30 -4.92
CA GLY A 84 -4.28 11.95 -6.13
C GLY A 84 -3.22 12.24 -7.21
N LYS A 85 -1.93 12.31 -6.85
CA LYS A 85 -0.82 12.49 -7.80
C LYS A 85 -0.02 11.21 -8.02
N LYS A 86 0.10 10.40 -6.97
CA LYS A 86 0.92 9.20 -6.94
C LYS A 86 0.27 8.15 -6.04
N VAL A 87 0.32 6.90 -6.49
CA VAL A 87 0.06 5.73 -5.66
C VAL A 87 1.38 5.28 -5.01
N PHE A 88 1.34 5.22 -3.68
CA PHE A 88 2.40 4.71 -2.82
C PHE A 88 2.10 3.27 -2.45
N VAL A 89 3.04 2.40 -2.79
CA VAL A 89 2.91 0.96 -2.60
C VAL A 89 3.97 0.45 -1.62
N HIS A 90 4.02 -0.86 -1.43
CA HIS A 90 5.04 -1.49 -0.61
C HIS A 90 6.46 -1.07 -1.04
N ASN A 91 7.36 -0.89 -0.06
CA ASN A 91 8.73 -0.36 -0.20
C ASN A 91 8.86 1.11 -0.64
N GLU A 92 7.78 1.86 -0.79
CA GLU A 92 7.87 3.32 -1.02
C GLU A 92 7.78 4.12 0.27
N LYS A 93 8.66 5.13 0.39
CA LYS A 93 8.65 6.05 1.52
C LYS A 93 7.55 7.10 1.34
N ILE A 94 6.61 7.12 2.27
CA ILE A 94 5.56 8.14 2.35
C ILE A 94 6.02 9.23 3.34
N SER A 95 6.45 10.38 2.82
CA SER A 95 6.93 11.50 3.64
C SER A 95 5.79 12.11 4.47
N ASN A 96 4.65 12.39 3.83
CA ASN A 96 3.48 12.95 4.47
C ASN A 96 2.23 12.14 4.11
N VAL A 97 1.43 11.83 5.13
CA VAL A 97 0.07 11.29 4.96
C VAL A 97 -0.89 12.42 5.28
N ALA A 98 -1.57 12.90 4.26
CA ALA A 98 -2.72 13.78 4.42
C ALA A 98 -3.97 12.96 4.77
N LEU A 99 -4.80 13.52 5.65
CA LEU A 99 -6.04 12.92 6.15
C LEU A 99 -7.23 13.74 5.65
N THR A 100 -7.32 13.94 4.33
CA THR A 100 -8.39 14.69 3.67
C THR A 100 -9.28 13.76 2.85
N ASP A 101 -10.28 14.33 2.18
CA ASP A 101 -11.17 13.60 1.27
C ASP A 101 -10.52 13.29 -0.09
N ASN A 102 -9.37 13.90 -0.39
CA ASN A 102 -8.69 13.71 -1.67
C ASN A 102 -7.74 12.51 -1.68
N GLU A 103 -7.31 12.03 -0.51
CA GLU A 103 -6.41 10.89 -0.43
C GLU A 103 -7.18 9.62 -0.14
N GLU A 104 -6.85 8.57 -0.87
CA GLU A 104 -7.53 7.29 -0.79
C GLU A 104 -6.61 6.22 -0.23
N LEU A 105 -7.21 5.32 0.52
CA LEU A 105 -6.66 4.03 0.90
C LEU A 105 -7.41 2.99 0.08
N ILE A 106 -6.65 2.18 -0.67
CA ILE A 106 -7.21 1.15 -1.56
C ILE A 106 -6.69 -0.19 -1.06
N LEU A 107 -7.59 -1.10 -0.67
CA LEU A 107 -7.19 -2.44 -0.23
C LEU A 107 -6.35 -3.12 -1.30
N LEU A 108 -5.36 -3.92 -0.89
CA LEU A 108 -4.38 -4.45 -1.82
C LEU A 108 -5.01 -5.25 -2.97
N ASP A 109 -6.01 -6.09 -2.68
CA ASP A 109 -6.68 -6.89 -3.70
C ASP A 109 -7.36 -6.02 -4.77
N GLU A 110 -7.90 -4.87 -4.35
CA GLU A 110 -8.48 -3.92 -5.29
C GLU A 110 -7.42 -3.14 -6.06
N ALA A 111 -6.30 -2.81 -5.42
CA ALA A 111 -5.17 -2.18 -6.11
C ALA A 111 -4.63 -3.08 -7.23
N LYS A 112 -4.62 -4.42 -7.02
CA LYS A 112 -4.28 -5.40 -8.06
C LYS A 112 -5.31 -5.41 -9.20
N ASN A 113 -6.61 -5.39 -8.86
CA ASN A 113 -7.68 -5.36 -9.88
C ASN A 113 -7.65 -4.09 -10.73
N LEU A 114 -7.24 -2.97 -10.14
CA LEU A 114 -7.12 -1.67 -10.80
C LEU A 114 -5.78 -1.50 -11.53
N ASP A 115 -4.96 -2.55 -11.59
CA ASP A 115 -3.64 -2.52 -12.22
C ASP A 115 -2.75 -1.38 -11.68
N LEU A 116 -2.80 -1.13 -10.36
CA LEU A 116 -1.96 -0.13 -9.68
C LEU A 116 -0.66 -0.73 -9.13
N VAL A 117 -0.61 -2.05 -9.02
CA VAL A 117 0.50 -2.85 -8.47
C VAL A 117 0.57 -4.18 -9.21
N ASN A 118 1.74 -4.82 -9.13
CA ASN A 118 1.90 -6.21 -9.57
C ASN A 118 1.17 -7.20 -8.65
N SER A 119 1.24 -8.49 -8.99
CA SER A 119 0.65 -9.60 -8.21
C SER A 119 1.11 -9.65 -6.75
N ASP A 120 2.31 -9.15 -6.45
CA ASP A 120 2.93 -9.16 -5.13
C ASP A 120 2.64 -7.89 -4.31
N GLY A 121 1.90 -6.93 -4.88
CA GLY A 121 1.57 -5.66 -4.24
C GLY A 121 2.68 -4.61 -4.30
N GLU A 122 3.56 -4.73 -5.29
CA GLU A 122 4.75 -3.89 -5.48
C GLU A 122 4.76 -3.25 -6.88
N LYS A 123 5.69 -2.33 -7.09
CA LYS A 123 6.08 -1.88 -8.44
C LYS A 123 7.09 -2.85 -9.04
N CYS A 124 7.43 -2.69 -10.32
CA CYS A 124 8.45 -3.50 -10.95
C CYS A 124 9.77 -3.48 -10.15
N SER A 125 10.33 -4.65 -9.86
CA SER A 125 11.58 -4.77 -9.11
C SER A 125 12.79 -4.17 -9.83
N LYS A 126 12.74 -4.08 -11.16
CA LYS A 126 13.80 -3.53 -12.03
C LYS A 126 13.70 -2.01 -12.20
N CYS A 127 12.64 -1.49 -12.80
CA CYS A 127 12.50 -0.05 -13.09
C CYS A 127 11.83 0.74 -11.97
N LYS A 128 11.29 0.07 -10.93
CA LYS A 128 10.53 0.70 -9.83
C LYS A 128 9.25 1.44 -10.27
N ASN A 129 8.81 1.26 -11.51
CA ASN A 129 7.57 1.81 -12.06
C ASN A 129 6.46 0.74 -12.15
N TRP A 130 5.21 1.20 -12.12
CA TRP A 130 4.04 0.42 -12.51
C TRP A 130 3.10 1.31 -13.35
N PRO A 131 2.66 0.87 -14.54
CA PRO A 131 3.03 -0.39 -15.19
C PRO A 131 4.55 -0.48 -15.49
N CYS A 132 5.04 -1.70 -15.70
CA CYS A 132 6.46 -1.93 -15.94
C CYS A 132 6.87 -1.39 -17.32
N GLU A 133 7.86 -0.49 -17.34
CA GLU A 133 8.44 0.07 -18.57
C GLU A 133 9.75 -0.63 -18.98
N CYS A 134 10.09 -1.77 -18.36
CA CYS A 134 11.29 -2.50 -18.76
C CYS A 134 11.07 -3.11 -20.14
N GLU A 135 12.05 -2.95 -21.03
CA GLU A 135 12.09 -3.73 -22.27
C GLU A 135 12.09 -5.23 -21.91
N GLU A 136 11.09 -5.95 -22.42
CA GLU A 136 11.07 -7.41 -22.34
C GLU A 136 12.21 -7.95 -23.19
N LEU A 137 13.31 -8.30 -22.53
CA LEU A 137 14.42 -8.96 -23.21
C LEU A 137 13.91 -10.27 -23.84
N PRO A 138 14.22 -10.49 -25.13
CA PRO A 138 13.73 -11.66 -25.87
C PRO A 138 14.17 -12.95 -25.20
N ILE A 139 13.22 -13.85 -24.94
CA ILE A 139 13.52 -15.20 -24.47
C ILE A 139 14.20 -15.97 -25.61
N CYS A 140 15.39 -16.51 -25.35
CA CYS A 140 16.08 -17.31 -26.36
C CYS A 140 15.25 -18.56 -26.70
N PRO A 141 14.88 -18.82 -27.97
CA PRO A 141 14.10 -20.00 -28.35
C PRO A 141 14.87 -21.32 -28.19
N LYS A 142 16.21 -21.27 -28.07
CA LYS A 142 17.08 -22.44 -27.90
C LYS A 142 17.19 -22.86 -26.43
N CYS A 143 17.56 -21.94 -25.55
CA CYS A 143 17.83 -22.22 -24.13
C CYS A 143 16.73 -21.75 -23.18
N LYS A 144 15.68 -21.09 -23.68
CA LYS A 144 14.55 -20.55 -22.89
C LYS A 144 14.97 -19.61 -21.75
N SER A 145 16.18 -19.04 -21.80
CA SER A 145 16.70 -18.12 -20.78
C SER A 145 16.78 -16.69 -21.29
N THR A 146 16.72 -15.75 -20.34
CA THR A 146 16.91 -14.31 -20.55
C THR A 146 17.85 -13.74 -19.47
N PRO A 147 19.05 -13.23 -19.82
CA PRO A 147 19.65 -13.21 -21.17
C PRO A 147 20.02 -14.62 -21.68
N CYS A 148 20.26 -14.74 -22.99
CA CYS A 148 20.67 -15.99 -23.64
C CYS A 148 22.03 -16.49 -23.11
N LYS A 149 22.10 -17.77 -22.74
CA LYS A 149 23.35 -18.43 -22.29
C LYS A 149 24.01 -19.30 -23.36
N CYS A 150 23.48 -19.32 -24.60
CA CYS A 150 24.06 -20.13 -25.69
C CYS A 150 25.39 -19.52 -26.14
N LYS A 151 26.41 -20.36 -26.36
CA LYS A 151 27.73 -19.93 -26.86
C LYS A 151 27.62 -19.15 -28.18
N ASP A 152 26.68 -19.55 -29.03
CA ASP A 152 26.44 -18.99 -30.36
C ASP A 152 25.55 -17.73 -30.35
N LYS A 153 24.92 -17.32 -29.23
CA LYS A 153 23.96 -16.19 -29.06
C LYS A 153 22.82 -16.05 -30.10
N LEU A 154 22.86 -16.76 -31.22
CA LEU A 154 21.92 -16.70 -32.34
C LEU A 154 20.79 -17.71 -32.15
N CYS A 155 19.59 -17.36 -32.61
CA CYS A 155 18.50 -18.31 -32.73
C CYS A 155 18.87 -19.46 -33.69
N PRO A 156 18.66 -20.74 -33.35
CA PRO A 156 18.98 -21.86 -34.23
C PRO A 156 18.05 -21.94 -35.45
N LYS A 157 16.88 -21.30 -35.40
CA LYS A 157 15.92 -21.25 -36.51
C LYS A 157 16.22 -20.10 -37.48
N CYS A 158 16.31 -18.86 -37.00
CA CYS A 158 16.49 -17.68 -37.86
C CYS A 158 17.91 -17.12 -37.89
N LYS A 159 18.85 -17.66 -37.10
CA LYS A 159 20.25 -17.22 -37.01
C LYS A 159 20.44 -15.72 -36.67
N LYS A 160 19.44 -15.07 -36.05
CA LYS A 160 19.48 -13.66 -35.61
C LYS A 160 19.31 -13.53 -34.09
N TRP A 161 19.76 -12.40 -33.54
CA TRP A 161 19.52 -11.94 -32.16
C TRP A 161 19.15 -10.44 -32.16
N PRO A 162 18.00 -10.02 -31.57
CA PRO A 162 16.90 -10.81 -31.02
C PRO A 162 16.31 -11.86 -31.98
N CYS A 163 15.67 -12.89 -31.45
CA CYS A 163 14.97 -13.86 -32.30
C CYS A 163 13.71 -13.25 -32.92
N GLU A 164 13.59 -13.32 -34.25
CA GLU A 164 12.40 -12.85 -35.01
C GLU A 164 11.39 -13.97 -35.34
N CYS A 165 11.59 -15.20 -34.84
CA CYS A 165 10.64 -16.29 -35.10
C CYS A 165 9.31 -16.03 -34.39
N LYS A 166 8.19 -16.14 -35.12
CA LYS A 166 6.85 -16.08 -34.53
C LYS A 166 6.71 -17.16 -33.45
N LYS A 167 6.16 -16.81 -32.28
CA LYS A 167 5.77 -17.80 -31.26
C LYS A 167 4.72 -18.75 -31.90
N PRO A 168 4.86 -20.07 -31.79
CA PRO A 168 3.76 -20.97 -32.14
C PRO A 168 2.58 -20.65 -31.22
N GLY A 169 1.40 -20.45 -31.82
CA GLY A 169 0.14 -20.23 -31.11
C GLY A 169 -0.35 -21.50 -30.43
#